data_AF-A0A9P7P0P6-F1
#
_entry.id   AF-A0A9P7P0P6-F1
#
_cell.length_a   1.000
_cell.length_b   1.000
_cell.length_c   1.000
_cell.angle_alpha   90.00
_cell.angle_beta   90.00
_cell.angle_gamma   90.00
#
_symmetry.space_group_name_H-M   'P 1'
#
loop_
_entity.id
_entity.type
_entity.pdbx_description
1 polymer ?
#
loop_
_entity_poly.entity_id
_entity_poly.type
_entity_poly.pdbx_seq_one_letter_code
_entity_poly.pdbx_strand_id
1 'polypeptide(L)' 'MRFTTLVVAALAGTAVAKRGCRRDPKHHGKGWYYIVLGDDLDSIAADFGQTSDEIAFDNGIKDKNFIKAGTTIVVKCPW' A
#
# COMPACT_ATOMS: atom_id res chain seq x y z
N MET A 1 -17.08 51.41 -2.30
CA MET A 1 -15.98 50.44 -2.05
C MET A 1 -16.51 49.05 -2.39
N ARG A 2 -16.01 48.40 -3.46
CA ARG A 2 -16.42 47.03 -3.83
C ARG A 2 -15.41 46.06 -3.24
N PHE A 3 -15.83 45.32 -2.21
CA PHE A 3 -15.05 44.23 -1.63
C PHE A 3 -15.22 43.00 -2.52
N THR A 4 -14.24 42.75 -3.38
CA THR A 4 -14.12 41.50 -4.14
C THR A 4 -13.51 40.44 -3.25
N THR A 5 -14.36 39.58 -2.67
CA THR A 5 -13.93 38.40 -1.92
C THR A 5 -13.42 37.34 -2.90
N LEU A 6 -12.10 37.19 -3.01
CA LEU A 6 -11.50 36.02 -3.64
C LEU A 6 -11.46 34.89 -2.61
N VAL A 7 -12.42 33.98 -2.69
CA VAL A 7 -12.33 32.71 -1.96
C VAL A 7 -11.42 31.78 -2.77
N VAL A 8 -10.14 31.72 -2.40
CA VAL A 8 -9.22 30.71 -2.92
C VAL A 8 -9.36 29.46 -2.05
N ALA A 9 -10.29 28.58 -2.40
CA ALA A 9 -10.37 27.25 -1.81
C ALA A 9 -9.41 26.32 -2.58
N ALA A 10 -8.14 26.29 -2.19
CA ALA A 10 -7.21 25.28 -2.68
C ALA A 10 -7.38 23.99 -1.85
N LEU A 11 -8.26 23.09 -2.29
CA LEU A 11 -8.27 21.70 -1.84
C LEU A 11 -7.04 21.01 -2.45
N ALA A 12 -5.87 21.21 -1.84
CA ALA A 12 -4.69 20.41 -2.13
C ALA A 12 -4.95 18.99 -1.64
N GLY A 13 -5.45 18.11 -2.52
CA GLY A 13 -5.57 16.69 -2.23
C GLY A 13 -4.19 16.10 -1.98
N THR A 14 -3.88 15.73 -0.73
CA THR A 14 -2.68 14.98 -0.41
C THR A 14 -2.88 13.56 -0.91
N ALA A 15 -2.37 13.24 -2.10
CA ALA A 15 -2.22 11.85 -2.50
C ALA A 15 -1.25 11.21 -1.50
N VAL A 16 -1.74 10.28 -0.67
CA VAL A 16 -0.88 9.46 0.19
C VAL A 16 0.07 8.71 -0.75
N ALA A 17 1.38 8.84 -0.50
CA ALA A 17 2.38 8.11 -1.26
C ALA A 17 2.17 6.61 -1.02
N LYS A 18 1.91 5.85 -2.09
CA LYS A 18 1.78 4.38 -2.01
C LYS A 18 3.07 3.76 -1.51
N ARG A 19 2.96 2.66 -0.76
CA ARG A 19 4.09 1.84 -0.34
C ARG A 19 4.90 1.37 -1.56
N GLY A 20 6.23 1.39 -1.43
CA GLY A 20 7.14 0.83 -2.42
C GLY A 20 7.38 -0.66 -2.19
N CYS A 21 7.84 -1.35 -3.22
CA CYS A 21 8.23 -2.76 -3.16
C CYS A 21 9.64 -2.95 -3.72
N ARG A 22 10.39 -3.91 -3.17
CA ARG A 22 11.64 -4.39 -3.77
C ARG A 22 11.29 -5.40 -4.85
N ARG A 23 11.49 -5.04 -6.12
CA ARG A 23 11.18 -5.91 -7.27
C ARG A 23 11.91 -7.25 -7.19
N ASP A 24 11.20 -8.32 -7.52
CA ASP A 24 11.81 -9.65 -7.69
C ASP A 24 12.26 -9.82 -9.14
N PRO A 25 13.57 -9.84 -9.43
CA PRO A 25 14.07 -9.96 -10.80
C PRO A 25 13.71 -11.27 -11.49
N LYS A 26 13.27 -12.29 -10.76
CA LYS A 26 12.89 -13.59 -11.32
C LYS A 26 11.40 -13.71 -11.63
N HIS A 27 10.56 -12.89 -11.00
CA HIS A 27 9.10 -12.99 -11.13
C HIS A 27 8.51 -11.63 -11.52
N HIS A 28 8.20 -11.48 -12.80
CA HIS A 28 7.56 -10.27 -13.30
C HIS A 28 6.24 -9.99 -12.58
N GLY A 29 6.03 -8.73 -12.18
CA GLY A 29 4.85 -8.29 -11.43
C GLY A 29 4.85 -8.61 -9.93
N LYS A 30 5.90 -9.23 -9.38
CA LYS A 30 6.01 -9.53 -7.95
C LYS A 30 7.23 -8.82 -7.32
N GLY A 31 7.16 -8.63 -6.02
CA GLY A 31 8.24 -8.06 -5.24
C GLY A 31 8.02 -8.29 -3.75
N TRP A 32 8.93 -7.75 -2.95
CA TRP A 32 8.93 -7.89 -1.51
C TRP A 32 8.59 -6.57 -0.83
N TYR A 33 7.77 -6.66 0.21
CA TYR A 33 7.43 -5.57 1.11
C TYR A 33 7.79 -5.96 2.55
N TYR A 34 8.35 -5.03 3.31
CA TYR A 34 8.71 -5.23 4.71
C TYR A 34 7.63 -4.61 5.60
N ILE A 35 6.88 -5.44 6.32
CA ILE A 35 5.78 -5.02 7.17
C ILE A 35 6.32 -4.16 8.31
N VAL A 36 5.75 -2.97 8.51
CA VAL A 36 6.09 -2.08 9.63
C VAL A 36 5.00 -2.09 10.69
N LEU A 37 5.30 -1.57 11.88
CA LEU A 37 4.34 -1.50 12.97
C LEU A 37 3.16 -0.60 12.57
N GLY A 38 1.94 -1.11 12.76
CA GLY A 38 0.70 -0.41 12.41
C GLY A 38 0.12 -0.81 11.06
N ASP A 39 0.80 -1.66 10.30
CA ASP A 39 0.25 -2.23 9.08
C ASP A 39 -0.83 -3.26 9.35
N ASP A 40 -1.83 -3.28 8.48
CA ASP A 40 -2.76 -4.39 8.31
C ASP A 40 -2.70 -4.88 6.85
N LEU A 41 -3.28 -6.05 6.59
CA LEU A 41 -3.17 -6.68 5.28
C LEU A 41 -3.98 -5.93 4.21
N ASP A 42 -5.08 -5.28 4.59
CA ASP A 42 -5.97 -4.58 3.67
C ASP A 42 -5.34 -3.29 3.13
N SER A 43 -4.70 -2.49 4.00
CA SER A 43 -3.98 -1.26 3.63
C SER A 43 -2.78 -1.57 2.74
N ILE A 44 -2.01 -2.62 3.06
CA ILE A 44 -0.93 -3.11 2.19
C ILE A 44 -1.50 -3.51 0.82
N ALA A 45 -2.59 -4.27 0.80
CA ALA A 45 -3.21 -4.74 -0.43
C ALA A 45 -3.69 -3.58 -1.33
N ALA A 46 -4.34 -2.58 -0.73
CA ALA A 46 -4.79 -1.37 -1.42
C ALA A 46 -3.64 -0.61 -2.09
N ASP A 47 -2.49 -0.48 -1.42
CA ASP A 47 -1.32 0.21 -1.97
C ASP A 47 -0.74 -0.51 -3.19
N PHE A 48 -0.74 -1.84 -3.19
CA PHE A 48 -0.20 -2.67 -4.26
C PHE A 48 -1.23 -3.09 -5.32
N GLY A 49 -2.49 -2.69 -5.19
CA GLY A 49 -3.54 -3.02 -6.15
C GLY A 49 -3.83 -4.52 -6.24
N GLN A 50 -3.93 -5.16 -5.08
CA GLN A 50 -4.33 -6.55 -4.87
C GLN A 50 -5.29 -6.61 -3.67
N THR A 51 -5.85 -7.77 -3.37
CA THR A 51 -6.71 -8.03 -2.19
C THR A 51 -5.90 -8.64 -1.05
N SER A 52 -6.36 -8.50 0.20
CA SER A 52 -5.72 -9.15 1.34
C SER A 52 -5.78 -10.68 1.26
N ASP A 53 -6.80 -11.24 0.61
CA ASP A 53 -6.88 -12.67 0.31
C ASP A 53 -5.78 -13.15 -0.64
N GLU A 54 -5.51 -12.41 -1.72
CA GLU A 54 -4.41 -12.73 -2.64
C GLU A 54 -3.06 -12.66 -1.93
N ILE A 55 -2.82 -11.65 -1.10
CA ILE A 55 -1.58 -11.57 -0.30
C ILE A 55 -1.48 -12.76 0.66
N ALA A 56 -2.58 -13.08 1.36
CA ALA A 56 -2.57 -14.17 2.33
C ALA A 56 -2.26 -15.51 1.67
N PHE A 57 -2.88 -15.76 0.52
CA PHE A 57 -2.62 -16.95 -0.30
C PHE A 57 -1.15 -17.03 -0.74
N ASP A 58 -0.62 -15.95 -1.33
CA ASP A 58 0.76 -15.90 -1.83
C ASP A 58 1.83 -16.10 -0.73
N ASN A 59 1.49 -15.76 0.51
CA ASN A 59 2.43 -15.79 1.65
C ASN A 59 2.15 -16.91 2.66
N GLY A 60 1.12 -17.75 2.43
CA GLY A 60 0.73 -18.80 3.37
C GLY A 60 0.23 -18.26 4.72
N ILE A 61 -0.35 -17.06 4.74
CA ILE A 61 -0.91 -16.44 5.95
C ILE A 61 -2.28 -17.07 6.23
N LYS A 62 -2.43 -17.67 7.42
CA LYS A 62 -3.68 -18.33 7.83
C LYS A 62 -4.71 -17.36 8.43
N ASP A 63 -4.23 -16.39 9.20
CA ASP A 63 -5.06 -15.36 9.82
C ASP A 63 -4.63 -13.99 9.30
N LYS A 64 -5.49 -13.39 8.47
CA LYS A 64 -5.24 -12.08 7.84
C LYS A 64 -5.21 -10.93 8.84
N ASN A 65 -5.86 -11.11 10.00
CA ASN A 65 -5.91 -10.12 11.06
C ASN A 65 -4.69 -10.18 11.98
N PHE A 66 -3.84 -11.20 11.81
CA PHE A 66 -2.63 -11.40 12.60
C PHE A 66 -1.40 -11.48 11.70
N ILE A 67 -0.84 -10.31 11.37
CA ILE A 67 0.43 -10.17 10.67
C ILE A 67 1.49 -9.56 11.60
N LYS A 68 2.75 -9.94 11.41
CA LYS A 68 3.84 -9.55 12.29
C LYS A 68 4.73 -8.49 11.63
N ALA A 69 4.85 -7.33 12.27
CA ALA A 69 5.84 -6.34 11.91
C ALA A 69 7.27 -6.93 11.91
N GLY A 70 8.08 -6.48 10.97
CA GLY A 70 9.41 -7.01 10.73
C GLY A 70 9.47 -8.23 9.82
N THR A 71 8.34 -8.64 9.26
CA THR A 71 8.25 -9.74 8.29
C THR A 71 8.30 -9.20 6.88
N THR A 72 9.08 -9.86 6.01
CA THR A 72 9.05 -9.60 4.57
C THR A 72 8.01 -10.50 3.91
N ILE A 73 7.10 -9.91 3.14
CA ILE A 73 6.06 -10.62 2.39
C ILE A 73 6.17 -10.34 0.89
N VAL A 74 5.66 -11.25 0.09
CA VAL A 74 5.49 -11.11 -1.35
C VAL A 74 4.24 -10.29 -1.63
N VAL A 75 4.36 -9.30 -2.51
CA VAL A 75 3.28 -8.42 -2.96
C VAL A 75 3.34 -8.27 -4.48
N LYS A 76 2.24 -7.81 -5.06
CA LYS A 76 2.24 -7.30 -6.43
C LYS A 76 3.16 -6.07 -6.50
N CYS A 77 4.04 -6.04 -7.50
CA CYS A 77 5.02 -4.99 -7.67
C CYS A 77 5.14 -4.64 -9.16
N PRO A 78 4.61 -3.49 -9.60
CA PRO A 78 4.72 -3.08 -11.00
C PRO A 78 6.18 -2.79 -11.37
N TRP A 79 6.53 -3.23 -12.58
CA TRP A 79 7.80 -2.95 -13.23
C TRP A 79 7.80 -1.57 -13.87
#